data_AF-T1EH36-F1
#
_entry.id   AF-T1EH36-F1
#
_cell.length_a   1.000
_cell.length_b   1.000
_cell.length_c   1.000
_cell.angle_alpha   90.00
_cell.angle_beta   90.00
_cell.angle_gamma   90.00
#
_symmetry.space_group_name_H-M   'P 1'
#
loop_
_entity.id
_entity.type
_entity.pdbx_description
1 polymer ?
#
loop_
_entity_poly.entity_id
_entity_poly.type
_entity_poly.pdbx_seq_one_letter_code
_entity_poly.pdbx_strand_id
1 'polypeptide(L)'
;LFIMDAFVDLFITLCIVINTLFMAMEHDGMTPTMIATLKYGNYVFTGIFTVEAVLKISALGLYKYLQDKWSCFDIVIVILSLVELGLSGVKGLSILRSFRLLRVFKLAKSWPTLNLLIGIIGRTMGALGNLCFVLLIIVFIFAVMGMQLFGPNYSTFFGHEMPGWNFTDFLHSFMIVFRVLCGEWIESMWNCIRCSGSICIPFFLLTMIIGNLVVLNLFLALLLSS
;
A
#
# COMPACT_ATOMS: atom_id res chain seq x y z
N LEU A 1 -8.09 24.42 27.89
CA LEU A 1 -9.47 23.86 27.92
C LEU A 1 -10.09 23.79 26.51
N PHE A 2 -10.01 24.86 25.70
CA PHE A 2 -10.67 24.96 24.37
C PHE A 2 -10.24 23.92 23.30
N ILE A 3 -9.03 23.36 23.39
CA ILE A 3 -8.49 22.40 22.39
C ILE A 3 -8.97 20.96 22.65
N MET A 4 -9.49 20.67 23.86
CA MET A 4 -10.05 19.36 24.22
C MET A 4 -11.58 19.34 24.08
N ASP A 5 -12.17 20.38 23.50
CA ASP A 5 -13.60 20.45 23.29
C ASP A 5 -14.01 19.53 22.15
N ALA A 6 -15.04 18.71 22.39
CA ALA A 6 -15.59 17.78 21.41
C ALA A 6 -15.99 18.47 20.10
N PHE A 7 -16.31 19.76 20.15
CA PHE A 7 -16.61 20.59 18.98
C PHE A 7 -15.41 20.80 18.05
N VAL A 8 -14.20 20.97 18.60
CA VAL A 8 -12.98 21.13 17.78
C VAL A 8 -12.63 19.81 17.11
N ASP A 9 -12.71 18.69 17.84
CA ASP A 9 -12.47 17.36 17.27
C ASP A 9 -13.52 17.00 16.19
N LEU A 10 -14.79 17.38 16.40
CA LEU A 10 -15.85 17.23 15.39
C LEU A 10 -15.57 18.08 14.14
N PHE A 11 -15.15 19.34 14.32
CA PHE A 11 -14.80 20.23 13.21
C PHE A 11 -13.64 19.68 12.39
N ILE A 12 -12.57 19.21 13.04
CA ILE A 12 -11.43 18.58 12.35
C ILE A 12 -11.89 17.32 11.61
N THR A 13 -12.73 16.49 12.23
CA THR A 13 -13.30 15.30 11.58
C THR A 13 -14.09 15.67 10.32
N LEU A 14 -14.93 16.72 10.37
CA LEU A 14 -15.66 17.23 9.22
C LEU A 14 -14.70 17.71 8.11
N CYS A 15 -13.65 18.46 8.47
CA CYS A 15 -12.64 18.90 7.51
C CYS A 15 -11.93 17.72 6.83
N ILE A 16 -11.65 16.62 7.54
CA ILE A 16 -11.06 15.40 6.96
C ILE A 16 -12.02 14.78 5.95
N VAL A 17 -13.31 14.64 6.30
CA VAL A 17 -14.32 14.08 5.39
C VAL A 17 -14.44 14.93 4.13
N ILE A 18 -14.56 16.25 4.25
CA ILE A 18 -14.66 17.15 3.10
C ILE A 18 -13.38 17.11 2.26
N ASN A 19 -12.19 17.10 2.89
CA ASN A 19 -10.94 16.95 2.16
C ASN A 19 -10.89 15.64 1.37
N THR A 20 -11.40 14.55 1.94
CA THR A 20 -11.48 13.24 1.28
C THR A 20 -12.42 13.28 0.07
N LEU A 21 -13.57 13.95 0.19
CA LEU A 21 -14.48 14.15 -0.94
C LEU A 21 -13.83 14.97 -2.06
N PHE A 22 -13.10 16.04 -1.73
CA PHE A 22 -12.35 16.84 -2.72
C PHE A 22 -11.32 15.97 -3.45
N MET A 23 -10.61 15.08 -2.76
CA MET A 23 -9.67 14.15 -3.38
C MET A 23 -10.37 13.14 -4.30
N ALA A 24 -11.57 12.68 -3.94
CA ALA A 24 -12.36 11.76 -4.75
C ALA A 24 -12.96 12.41 -6.03
N MET A 25 -13.07 13.74 -6.07
CA MET A 25 -13.53 14.49 -7.23
C MET A 25 -12.44 14.70 -8.30
N GLU A 26 -11.19 14.36 -8.01
CA GLU A 26 -10.08 14.49 -8.97
C GLU A 26 -10.21 13.42 -10.07
N HIS A 27 -10.39 13.83 -11.33
CA HIS A 27 -10.51 12.92 -12.48
C HIS A 27 -9.75 13.41 -13.72
N ASP A 28 -9.60 12.57 -14.75
CA ASP A 28 -9.00 13.00 -16.02
C ASP A 28 -9.98 13.92 -16.79
N GLY A 29 -9.46 14.88 -17.56
CA GLY A 29 -10.27 15.80 -18.36
C GLY A 29 -11.01 16.90 -17.59
N MET A 30 -10.54 17.27 -16.38
CA MET A 30 -11.15 18.34 -15.59
C MET A 30 -11.04 19.73 -16.24
N THR A 31 -12.06 20.56 -16.01
CA THR A 31 -12.01 21.97 -16.39
C THR A 31 -10.95 22.73 -15.57
N PRO A 32 -10.28 23.75 -16.15
CA PRO A 32 -9.26 24.52 -15.44
C PRO A 32 -9.77 25.16 -14.13
N THR A 33 -11.05 25.54 -14.09
CA THR A 33 -11.71 26.11 -12.91
C THR A 33 -11.82 25.08 -11.78
N MET A 34 -12.18 23.83 -12.08
CA MET A 34 -12.30 22.78 -11.08
C MET A 34 -10.92 22.40 -10.51
N ILE A 35 -9.90 22.32 -11.35
CA ILE A 35 -8.51 22.08 -10.92
C ILE A 35 -8.06 23.18 -9.94
N ALA A 36 -8.35 24.45 -10.26
CA ALA A 36 -8.01 25.56 -9.38
C ALA A 36 -8.75 25.44 -8.04
N THR A 37 -10.06 25.19 -8.04
CA THR A 37 -10.87 25.02 -6.82
C THR A 37 -10.35 23.89 -5.94
N LEU A 38 -10.05 22.73 -6.50
CA LEU A 38 -9.48 21.59 -5.77
C LEU A 38 -8.10 21.92 -5.19
N LYS A 39 -7.27 22.66 -5.94
CA LYS A 39 -5.95 23.11 -5.49
C LYS A 39 -6.06 24.10 -4.32
N TYR A 40 -6.93 25.10 -4.40
CA TYR A 40 -7.18 26.04 -3.31
C TYR A 40 -7.75 25.34 -2.07
N GLY A 41 -8.69 24.42 -2.24
CA GLY A 41 -9.21 23.59 -1.14
C GLY A 41 -8.11 22.83 -0.41
N ASN A 42 -7.19 22.19 -1.16
CA ASN A 42 -6.05 21.48 -0.57
C ASN A 42 -5.12 22.39 0.25
N TYR A 43 -4.87 23.63 -0.19
CA TYR A 43 -4.10 24.60 0.61
C TYR A 43 -4.83 24.94 1.92
N VAL A 44 -6.16 25.17 1.87
CA VAL A 44 -6.97 25.49 3.06
C VAL A 44 -6.95 24.33 4.06
N PHE A 45 -7.22 23.10 3.63
CA PHE A 45 -7.20 21.93 4.53
C PHE A 45 -5.83 21.70 5.15
N THR A 46 -4.76 21.86 4.38
CA THR A 46 -3.39 21.74 4.90
C THR A 46 -3.09 22.80 5.95
N GLY A 47 -3.54 24.04 5.72
CA GLY A 47 -3.46 25.12 6.71
C GLY A 47 -4.19 24.78 8.01
N ILE A 48 -5.44 24.32 7.92
CA ILE A 48 -6.26 23.93 9.09
C ILE A 48 -5.56 22.84 9.92
N PHE A 49 -5.07 21.76 9.28
CA PHE A 49 -4.36 20.69 10.00
C PHE A 49 -3.02 21.13 10.57
N THR A 50 -2.32 22.06 9.91
CA THR A 50 -1.08 22.63 10.44
C THR A 50 -1.35 23.43 11.71
N VAL A 51 -2.37 24.29 11.69
CA VAL A 51 -2.77 25.09 12.86
C VAL A 51 -3.22 24.19 14.00
N GLU A 52 -4.04 23.16 13.71
CA GLU A 52 -4.45 22.14 14.69
C GLU A 52 -3.25 21.50 15.40
N ALA A 53 -2.26 21.01 14.62
CA ALA A 53 -1.08 20.35 15.17
C ALA A 53 -0.23 21.31 16.01
N VAL A 54 0.01 22.55 15.54
CA VAL A 54 0.76 23.56 16.30
C VAL A 54 0.08 23.89 17.63
N LEU A 55 -1.24 24.08 17.61
CA LEU A 55 -2.03 24.34 18.82
C LEU A 55 -1.93 23.17 19.79
N LYS A 56 -2.08 21.92 19.32
CA LYS A 56 -1.94 20.72 20.17
C LYS A 56 -0.55 20.60 20.79
N ILE A 57 0.51 20.83 20.01
CA ILE A 57 1.90 20.79 20.51
C ILE A 57 2.11 21.86 21.59
N SER A 58 1.62 23.08 21.37
CA SER A 58 1.73 24.17 22.36
C SER A 58 0.96 23.89 23.65
N ALA A 59 -0.17 23.19 23.58
CA ALA A 59 -1.03 22.92 24.73
C ALA A 59 -0.60 21.71 25.56
N LEU A 60 -0.15 20.64 24.90
CA LEU A 60 0.22 19.36 25.55
C LEU A 60 1.71 19.28 25.88
N GLY A 61 2.54 20.06 25.19
CA GLY A 61 3.99 19.93 25.19
C GLY A 61 4.48 18.79 24.28
N LEU A 62 5.66 18.97 23.68
CA LEU A 62 6.20 18.06 22.66
C LEU A 62 6.33 16.61 23.16
N TYR A 63 6.77 16.41 24.41
CA TYR A 63 6.99 15.07 24.97
C TYR A 63 5.68 14.27 25.10
N LYS A 64 4.62 14.87 25.65
CA LYS A 64 3.31 14.21 25.77
C LYS A 64 2.64 14.01 24.42
N TYR A 65 2.83 14.95 23.50
CA TYR A 65 2.29 14.85 22.13
C TYR A 65 2.89 13.66 21.38
N LEU A 66 4.19 13.42 21.49
CA LEU A 66 4.85 12.29 20.81
C LEU A 66 4.59 10.92 21.46
N GLN A 67 4.14 10.90 22.72
CA GLN A 67 3.77 9.65 23.40
C GLN A 67 2.42 9.09 22.90
N ASP A 68 1.51 9.94 22.43
CA ASP A 68 0.25 9.52 21.83
C ASP A 68 0.45 9.11 20.36
N LYS A 69 0.12 7.86 20.03
CA LYS A 69 0.31 7.29 18.68
C LYS A 69 -0.49 8.05 17.62
N TRP A 70 -1.70 8.51 17.95
CA TRP A 70 -2.55 9.26 17.02
C TRP A 70 -2.01 10.66 16.75
N SER A 71 -1.52 11.33 17.79
CA SER A 71 -0.86 12.63 17.66
C SER A 71 0.47 12.51 16.88
N CYS A 72 1.23 11.43 17.06
CA CYS A 72 2.42 11.16 16.23
C CYS A 72 2.06 10.96 14.75
N PHE A 73 0.99 10.24 14.44
CA PHE A 73 0.53 10.06 13.06
C PHE A 73 0.05 11.38 12.43
N ASP A 74 -0.64 12.22 13.22
CA ASP A 74 -1.10 13.55 12.82
C ASP A 74 0.06 14.47 12.40
N ILE A 75 1.12 14.59 13.22
CA ILE A 75 2.26 15.44 12.87
C ILE A 75 3.03 14.93 11.65
N VAL A 76 3.13 13.60 11.46
CA VAL A 76 3.74 13.01 10.24
C VAL A 76 2.98 13.47 9.00
N ILE A 77 1.64 13.42 9.04
CA ILE A 77 0.80 13.89 7.93
C ILE A 77 1.02 15.39 7.67
N VAL A 78 1.07 16.21 8.71
CA VAL A 78 1.30 17.65 8.58
C VAL A 78 2.67 17.94 7.96
N ILE A 79 3.72 17.26 8.42
CA ILE A 79 5.08 17.41 7.86
C ILE A 79 5.11 17.00 6.38
N LEU A 80 4.56 15.83 6.03
CA LEU A 80 4.49 15.38 4.63
C LEU A 80 3.75 16.39 3.74
N SER A 81 2.68 16.99 4.27
CA SER A 81 1.89 17.99 3.56
C SER A 81 2.65 19.30 3.37
N LEU A 82 3.41 19.77 4.36
CA LEU A 82 4.25 20.96 4.23
C LEU A 82 5.41 20.74 3.24
N VAL A 83 6.02 19.55 3.27
CA VAL A 83 7.07 19.16 2.32
C VAL A 83 6.52 19.13 0.89
N GLU A 84 5.33 18.57 0.68
CA GLU A 84 4.65 18.57 -0.62
C GLU A 84 4.43 20.01 -1.13
N LEU A 85 3.98 20.93 -0.27
CA LEU A 85 3.77 22.34 -0.63
C LEU A 85 5.07 23.02 -1.04
N GLY A 86 6.14 22.84 -0.25
CA GLY A 86 7.46 23.41 -0.51
C GLY A 86 8.13 22.85 -1.76
N LEU A 87 7.81 21.61 -2.15
CA LEU A 87 8.39 20.93 -3.30
C LEU A 87 7.46 20.87 -4.53
N SER A 88 6.35 21.63 -4.52
CA SER A 88 5.33 21.60 -5.57
C SER A 88 5.81 21.99 -6.98
N GLY A 89 7.03 22.51 -7.14
CA GLY A 89 7.68 22.82 -8.42
C GLY A 89 8.64 21.75 -8.95
N VAL A 90 8.95 20.69 -8.20
CA VAL A 90 9.96 19.70 -8.57
C VAL A 90 9.32 18.52 -9.33
N LYS A 91 9.70 18.33 -10.60
CA LYS A 91 9.30 17.16 -11.39
C LYS A 91 9.89 15.88 -10.79
N GLY A 92 9.07 14.85 -10.61
CA GLY A 92 9.47 13.55 -10.01
C GLY A 92 8.90 13.32 -8.61
N LEU A 93 8.54 14.37 -7.88
CA LEU A 93 7.91 14.25 -6.55
C LEU A 93 6.38 14.20 -6.59
N SER A 94 5.81 13.89 -7.76
CA SER A 94 4.36 13.74 -7.94
C SER A 94 3.76 12.72 -6.98
N ILE A 95 4.53 11.71 -6.56
CA ILE A 95 4.09 10.68 -5.61
C ILE A 95 3.82 11.24 -4.21
N LEU A 96 4.47 12.36 -3.83
CA LEU A 96 4.20 13.03 -2.56
C LEU A 96 2.76 13.50 -2.48
N ARG A 97 2.18 13.87 -3.64
CA ARG A 97 0.77 14.22 -3.73
C ARG A 97 -0.12 13.06 -3.33
N SER A 98 0.25 11.80 -3.56
CA SER A 98 -0.55 10.63 -3.16
C SER A 98 -0.58 10.42 -1.65
N PHE A 99 0.43 10.90 -0.89
CA PHE A 99 0.45 10.79 0.57
C PHE A 99 -0.67 11.59 1.25
N ARG A 100 -1.31 12.55 0.57
CA ARG A 100 -2.52 13.22 1.09
C ARG A 100 -3.64 12.22 1.43
N LEU A 101 -3.70 11.07 0.76
CA LEU A 101 -4.66 10.01 1.05
C LEU A 101 -4.46 9.42 2.46
N LEU A 102 -3.26 9.54 3.03
CA LEU A 102 -3.01 9.13 4.42
C LEU A 102 -3.86 9.92 5.42
N ARG A 103 -4.30 11.14 5.08
CA ARG A 103 -5.20 11.96 5.91
C ARG A 103 -6.52 11.26 6.21
N VAL A 104 -7.00 10.38 5.32
CA VAL A 104 -8.23 9.61 5.54
C VAL A 104 -8.10 8.72 6.78
N PHE A 105 -6.91 8.20 7.08
CA PHE A 105 -6.69 7.41 8.29
C PHE A 105 -6.82 8.24 9.59
N LYS A 106 -6.78 9.58 9.55
CA LYS A 106 -7.11 10.40 10.74
C LYS A 106 -8.54 10.13 11.23
N LEU A 107 -9.46 9.70 10.35
CA LEU A 107 -10.83 9.30 10.73
C LEU A 107 -10.84 8.14 11.74
N ALA A 108 -9.81 7.31 11.74
CA ALA A 108 -9.71 6.20 12.68
C ALA A 108 -9.63 6.65 14.14
N LYS A 109 -9.16 7.88 14.42
CA LYS A 109 -9.21 8.44 15.77
C LYS A 109 -10.65 8.65 16.27
N SER A 110 -11.54 9.09 15.38
CA SER A 110 -12.93 9.44 15.71
C SER A 110 -13.92 8.29 15.50
N TRP A 111 -13.56 7.28 14.69
CA TRP A 111 -14.42 6.13 14.37
C TRP A 111 -13.95 4.86 15.09
N PRO A 112 -14.67 4.42 16.15
CA PRO A 112 -14.28 3.28 16.97
C PRO A 112 -14.11 1.99 16.17
N THR A 113 -14.97 1.75 15.18
CA THR A 113 -14.90 0.56 14.32
C THR A 113 -13.62 0.56 13.47
N LEU A 114 -13.24 1.70 12.89
CA LEU A 114 -12.02 1.79 12.09
C LEU A 114 -10.76 1.65 12.97
N ASN A 115 -10.77 2.25 14.17
CA ASN A 115 -9.71 2.06 15.17
C ASN A 115 -9.56 0.58 15.55
N LEU A 116 -10.69 -0.10 15.79
CA LEU A 116 -10.72 -1.54 16.10
C LEU A 116 -10.13 -2.36 14.95
N LEU A 117 -10.53 -2.11 13.70
CA LEU A 117 -10.00 -2.81 12.53
C LEU A 117 -8.48 -2.64 12.40
N ILE A 118 -7.96 -1.42 12.53
CA ILE A 118 -6.52 -1.16 12.50
C ILE A 118 -5.82 -1.87 13.67
N GLY A 119 -6.43 -1.86 14.86
CA GLY A 119 -5.94 -2.58 16.02
C GLY A 119 -5.88 -4.10 15.82
N ILE A 120 -6.88 -4.69 15.15
CA ILE A 120 -6.89 -6.12 14.79
C ILE A 120 -5.76 -6.40 13.81
N ILE A 121 -5.62 -5.60 12.73
CA ILE A 121 -4.53 -5.74 11.76
C ILE A 121 -3.16 -5.69 12.45
N GLY A 122 -2.95 -4.74 13.37
CA GLY A 122 -1.69 -4.64 14.09
C GLY A 122 -1.39 -5.85 14.99
N ARG A 123 -2.41 -6.42 15.64
CA ARG A 123 -2.25 -7.62 16.48
C ARG A 123 -1.99 -8.87 15.64
N THR A 124 -2.71 -9.01 14.52
CA THR A 124 -2.55 -10.15 13.62
C THR A 124 -1.23 -10.09 12.86
N MET A 125 -0.67 -8.91 12.58
CA MET A 125 0.65 -8.77 11.96
C MET A 125 1.76 -9.45 12.77
N GLY A 126 1.70 -9.44 14.12
CA GLY A 126 2.68 -10.14 14.95
C GLY A 126 2.59 -11.66 14.83
N ALA A 127 1.38 -12.21 14.83
CA ALA A 127 1.14 -13.65 14.68
C ALA A 127 1.40 -14.14 13.24
N LEU A 128 1.06 -13.32 12.23
CA LEU A 128 1.19 -13.65 10.82
C LEU A 128 2.55 -13.31 10.24
N GLY A 129 3.34 -12.46 10.90
CA GLY A 129 4.62 -11.99 10.38
C GLY A 129 5.56 -13.13 10.05
N ASN A 130 5.67 -14.13 10.93
CA ASN A 130 6.51 -15.30 10.71
C ASN A 130 6.05 -16.14 9.51
N LEU A 131 4.73 -16.35 9.36
CA LEU A 131 4.17 -17.14 8.26
C LEU A 131 4.29 -16.40 6.92
N CYS A 132 4.03 -15.09 6.92
CA CYS A 132 4.24 -14.22 5.77
C CYS A 132 5.71 -14.21 5.33
N PHE A 133 6.64 -14.17 6.28
CA PHE A 133 8.07 -14.24 6.01
C PHE A 133 8.48 -15.57 5.36
N VAL A 134 7.96 -16.70 5.86
CA VAL A 134 8.17 -18.02 5.23
C VAL A 134 7.60 -18.06 3.81
N LEU A 135 6.39 -17.54 3.60
CA LEU A 135 5.79 -17.44 2.27
C LEU A 135 6.67 -16.61 1.32
N LEU A 136 7.17 -15.45 1.77
CA LEU A 136 8.07 -14.61 0.98
C LEU A 136 9.38 -15.33 0.61
N ILE A 137 9.97 -16.10 1.52
CA ILE A 137 11.16 -16.91 1.23
C ILE A 137 10.86 -17.94 0.14
N ILE A 138 9.74 -18.64 0.24
CA ILE A 138 9.35 -19.66 -0.75
C ILE A 138 9.13 -19.01 -2.12
N VAL A 139 8.38 -17.89 -2.18
CA VAL A 139 8.18 -17.14 -3.42
C VAL A 139 9.52 -16.67 -3.99
N PHE A 140 10.44 -16.18 -3.15
CA PHE A 140 11.77 -15.75 -3.57
C PHE A 140 12.57 -16.90 -4.20
N ILE A 141 12.61 -18.07 -3.55
CA ILE A 141 13.32 -19.26 -4.06
C ILE A 141 12.76 -19.68 -5.43
N PHE A 142 11.43 -19.76 -5.57
CA PHE A 142 10.80 -20.11 -6.84
C PHE A 142 11.02 -19.05 -7.92
N ALA A 143 11.01 -17.77 -7.57
CA ALA A 143 11.26 -16.68 -8.51
C ALA A 143 12.69 -16.74 -9.07
N VAL A 144 13.69 -16.93 -8.20
CA VAL A 144 15.10 -17.08 -8.62
C VAL A 144 15.31 -18.35 -9.43
N MET A 145 14.72 -19.47 -9.01
CA MET A 145 14.80 -20.74 -9.73
C MET A 145 14.16 -20.63 -11.12
N GLY A 146 12.96 -20.05 -11.23
CA GLY A 146 12.29 -19.84 -12.52
C GLY A 146 13.09 -18.93 -13.46
N MET A 147 13.67 -17.86 -12.92
CA MET A 147 14.54 -16.95 -13.68
C MET A 147 15.77 -17.67 -14.23
N GLN A 148 16.46 -18.46 -13.41
CA GLN A 148 17.66 -19.19 -13.84
C GLN A 148 17.34 -20.32 -14.83
N LEU A 149 16.24 -21.03 -14.65
CA LEU A 149 15.86 -22.16 -15.49
C LEU A 149 15.25 -21.72 -16.83
N PHE A 150 14.43 -20.67 -16.84
CA PHE A 150 13.62 -20.31 -18.01
C PHE A 150 13.98 -18.96 -18.62
N GLY A 151 14.63 -18.05 -17.88
CA GLY A 151 14.98 -16.71 -18.37
C GLY A 151 15.72 -16.69 -19.71
N PRO A 152 16.80 -17.48 -19.90
CA PRO A 152 17.52 -17.54 -21.17
C PRO A 152 16.65 -18.01 -22.35
N ASN A 153 15.77 -18.99 -22.10
CA ASN A 153 14.88 -19.53 -23.12
C ASN A 153 13.79 -18.53 -23.52
N TYR A 154 13.26 -17.77 -22.56
CA TYR A 154 12.32 -16.68 -22.84
C TYR A 154 12.94 -15.60 -23.71
N SER A 155 14.17 -15.17 -23.40
CA SER A 155 14.87 -14.16 -24.19
C SER A 155 15.14 -14.63 -25.62
N THR A 156 15.55 -15.90 -25.78
CA THR A 156 15.88 -16.48 -27.09
C THR A 156 14.65 -16.71 -27.96
N PHE A 157 13.53 -17.16 -27.36
CA PHE A 157 12.32 -17.52 -28.10
C PHE A 157 11.43 -16.31 -28.45
N PHE A 158 11.20 -15.41 -27.50
CA PHE A 158 10.28 -14.29 -27.69
C PHE A 158 10.97 -13.02 -28.23
N GLY A 159 12.28 -12.86 -28.03
CA GLY A 159 13.03 -11.73 -28.58
C GLY A 159 12.37 -10.39 -28.26
N HIS A 160 11.86 -9.68 -29.27
CA HIS A 160 11.20 -8.38 -29.11
C HIS A 160 9.70 -8.46 -28.74
N GLU A 161 9.04 -9.60 -28.91
CA GLU A 161 7.62 -9.81 -28.59
C GLU A 161 7.45 -10.49 -27.22
N MET A 162 8.14 -9.98 -26.20
CA MET A 162 8.10 -10.57 -24.86
C MET A 162 6.70 -10.41 -24.25
N PRO A 163 6.10 -11.49 -23.71
CA PRO A 163 4.87 -11.37 -22.96
C PRO A 163 5.11 -10.53 -21.70
N GLY A 164 4.11 -9.77 -21.27
CA GLY A 164 4.17 -8.99 -20.03
C GLY A 164 4.45 -9.84 -18.78
N TRP A 165 4.16 -11.13 -18.86
CA TRP A 165 4.52 -12.15 -17.86
C TRP A 165 5.66 -13.01 -18.40
N ASN A 166 6.89 -12.79 -17.93
CA ASN A 166 8.07 -13.55 -18.34
C ASN A 166 9.03 -13.84 -17.17
N PHE A 167 10.03 -14.72 -17.40
CA PHE A 167 11.06 -15.08 -16.42
C PHE A 167 12.42 -14.39 -16.67
N THR A 168 12.44 -13.26 -17.37
CA THR A 168 13.72 -12.63 -17.78
C THR A 168 14.41 -11.93 -16.60
N ASP A 169 13.64 -11.17 -15.82
CA ASP A 169 14.12 -10.48 -14.63
C ASP A 169 13.51 -11.06 -13.35
N PHE A 170 14.14 -10.73 -12.22
CA PHE A 170 13.67 -11.14 -10.89
C PHE A 170 12.24 -10.65 -10.60
N LEU A 171 11.92 -9.38 -10.87
CA LEU A 171 10.59 -8.82 -10.57
C LEU A 171 9.50 -9.49 -11.41
N HIS A 172 9.74 -9.70 -12.70
CA HIS A 172 8.80 -10.40 -13.59
C HIS A 172 8.60 -11.87 -13.16
N SER A 173 9.69 -12.55 -12.80
CA SER A 173 9.63 -13.93 -12.27
C SER A 173 8.87 -14.01 -10.95
N PHE A 174 9.11 -13.06 -10.04
CA PHE A 174 8.39 -12.94 -8.77
C PHE A 174 6.89 -12.75 -9.00
N MET A 175 6.52 -11.86 -9.93
CA MET A 175 5.13 -11.59 -10.27
C MET A 175 4.43 -12.81 -10.91
N ILE A 176 5.13 -13.63 -11.73
CA ILE A 176 4.58 -14.90 -12.21
C ILE A 176 4.32 -15.86 -11.05
N VAL A 177 5.28 -16.06 -10.16
CA VAL A 177 5.12 -16.97 -9.01
C VAL A 177 3.98 -16.49 -8.12
N PHE A 178 3.86 -15.18 -7.88
CA PHE A 178 2.73 -14.60 -7.16
C PHE A 178 1.39 -14.87 -7.87
N ARG A 179 1.32 -14.70 -9.20
CA ARG A 179 0.14 -15.01 -10.02
C ARG A 179 -0.26 -16.49 -9.93
N VAL A 180 0.71 -17.40 -9.89
CA VAL A 180 0.49 -18.85 -9.67
C VAL A 180 -0.14 -19.11 -8.29
N LEU A 181 0.32 -18.42 -7.24
CA LEU A 181 -0.29 -18.50 -5.90
C LEU A 181 -1.73 -17.97 -5.85
N CYS A 182 -2.06 -17.00 -6.69
CA CYS A 182 -3.44 -16.52 -6.85
C CYS A 182 -4.34 -17.50 -7.63
N GLY A 183 -3.80 -18.62 -8.11
CA GLY A 183 -4.54 -19.65 -8.85
C GLY A 183 -4.45 -19.55 -10.37
N GLU A 184 -3.82 -18.50 -10.91
CA GLU A 184 -3.66 -18.30 -12.36
C GLU A 184 -2.32 -18.83 -12.88
N TRP A 185 -2.18 -20.15 -12.97
CA TRP A 185 -0.92 -20.80 -13.36
C TRP A 185 -0.90 -21.37 -14.78
N ILE A 186 -2.07 -21.71 -15.33
CA ILE A 186 -2.18 -22.44 -16.60
C ILE A 186 -1.65 -21.62 -17.78
N GLU A 187 -2.04 -20.35 -17.92
CA GLU A 187 -1.57 -19.49 -19.03
C GLU A 187 -0.05 -19.28 -19.00
N SER A 188 0.49 -18.96 -17.83
CA SER A 188 1.94 -18.78 -17.63
C SER A 188 2.70 -20.07 -17.94
N MET A 189 2.14 -21.23 -17.58
CA MET A 189 2.71 -22.54 -17.89
C MET A 189 2.72 -22.82 -19.39
N TRP A 190 1.62 -22.56 -20.12
CA TRP A 190 1.58 -22.78 -21.57
C TRP A 190 2.64 -21.96 -22.31
N ASN A 191 2.83 -20.69 -21.91
CA ASN A 191 3.87 -19.83 -22.47
C ASN A 191 5.28 -20.39 -22.18
N CYS A 192 5.50 -20.92 -20.97
CA CYS A 192 6.78 -21.54 -20.60
C CYS A 192 7.03 -22.83 -21.38
N ILE A 193 6.01 -23.68 -21.55
CA ILE A 193 6.13 -24.93 -22.31
C ILE A 193 6.54 -24.63 -23.75
N ARG A 194 6.02 -23.55 -24.34
CA ARG A 194 6.35 -23.17 -25.72
C ARG A 194 7.84 -22.84 -25.90
N CYS A 195 8.51 -22.29 -24.88
CA CYS A 195 9.92 -21.90 -24.97
C CYS A 195 10.91 -22.91 -24.36
N SER A 196 10.53 -23.62 -23.30
CA SER A 196 11.42 -24.52 -22.53
C SER A 196 10.98 -25.99 -22.55
N GLY A 197 9.82 -26.30 -23.14
CA GLY A 197 9.29 -27.66 -23.21
C GLY A 197 8.69 -28.16 -21.88
N SER A 198 8.56 -29.48 -21.75
CA SER A 198 7.81 -30.13 -20.67
C SER A 198 8.38 -29.92 -19.25
N ILE A 199 9.62 -29.45 -19.12
CA ILE A 199 10.25 -29.18 -17.81
C ILE A 199 9.55 -28.05 -17.03
N CYS A 200 8.76 -27.20 -17.70
CA CYS A 200 7.93 -26.20 -17.03
C CYS A 200 6.78 -26.84 -16.21
N ILE A 201 6.22 -27.96 -16.65
CA ILE A 201 5.07 -28.60 -16.00
C ILE A 201 5.36 -28.94 -14.53
N PRO A 202 6.43 -29.69 -14.20
CA PRO A 202 6.73 -30.01 -12.80
C PRO A 202 7.07 -28.76 -11.98
N PHE A 203 7.71 -27.74 -12.56
CA PHE A 203 7.98 -26.49 -11.86
C PHE A 203 6.67 -25.80 -11.42
N PHE A 204 5.75 -25.56 -12.37
CA PHE A 204 4.50 -24.86 -12.08
C PHE A 204 3.58 -25.66 -11.13
N LEU A 205 3.51 -26.99 -11.29
CA LEU A 205 2.76 -27.85 -10.37
C LEU A 205 3.36 -27.83 -8.97
N LEU A 206 4.68 -27.91 -8.84
CA LEU A 206 5.35 -27.86 -7.54
C LEU A 206 5.13 -26.51 -6.85
N THR A 207 5.27 -25.40 -7.58
CA THR A 207 5.01 -24.05 -7.06
C THR A 207 3.56 -23.90 -6.60
N MET A 208 2.59 -24.41 -7.38
CA MET A 208 1.18 -24.36 -7.03
C MET A 208 0.88 -25.19 -5.76
N ILE A 209 1.36 -26.43 -5.69
CA ILE A 209 1.10 -27.32 -4.56
C ILE A 209 1.74 -26.78 -3.28
N ILE A 210 3.04 -26.46 -3.31
CA ILE A 210 3.76 -25.95 -2.14
C ILE A 210 3.20 -24.59 -1.73
N GLY A 211 2.98 -23.71 -2.70
CA GLY A 211 2.44 -22.39 -2.48
C GLY A 211 1.06 -22.40 -1.82
N ASN A 212 0.12 -23.15 -2.38
CA ASN A 212 -1.23 -23.24 -1.83
C ASN A 212 -1.26 -23.96 -0.49
N LEU A 213 -0.40 -24.95 -0.25
CA LEU A 213 -0.28 -25.58 1.07
C LEU A 213 0.13 -24.55 2.13
N VAL A 214 1.10 -23.69 1.82
CA VAL A 214 1.58 -22.64 2.73
C VAL A 214 0.51 -21.58 2.95
N VAL A 215 -0.15 -21.13 1.88
CA VAL A 215 -1.26 -20.15 1.97
C VAL A 215 -2.43 -20.71 2.77
N LEU A 216 -2.80 -21.97 2.55
CA LEU A 216 -3.86 -22.64 3.31
C LEU A 216 -3.49 -22.76 4.80
N ASN A 217 -2.25 -23.16 5.10
CA ASN A 217 -1.77 -23.25 6.48
C ASN A 217 -1.76 -21.87 7.16
N LEU A 218 -1.43 -20.80 6.41
CA LEU A 218 -1.51 -19.42 6.90
C LEU A 218 -2.95 -19.03 7.21
N PHE A 219 -3.89 -19.33 6.31
CA PHE A 219 -5.31 -19.04 6.51
C PHE A 219 -5.90 -19.80 7.71
N LEU A 220 -5.57 -21.09 7.83
CA LEU A 220 -5.99 -21.92 8.97
C LEU A 220 -5.41 -21.41 10.29
N ALA A 221 -4.13 -21.06 10.32
CA ALA A 221 -3.51 -20.47 11.51
C ALA A 221 -4.21 -19.17 11.90
N LEU A 222 -4.58 -18.33 10.93
CA LEU A 222 -5.34 -17.09 11.14
C LEU A 222 -6.67 -17.38 11.82
N LEU A 223 -7.48 -18.28 11.23
CA LEU A 223 -8.80 -18.65 11.75
C LEU A 223 -8.76 -19.29 13.14
N LEU A 224 -7.72 -20.07 13.44
CA LEU A 224 -7.56 -20.70 14.75
C LEU A 224 -7.03 -19.74 15.82
N SER A 225 -6.38 -18.65 15.39
CA SER A 225 -5.80 -17.62 16.27
C SER A 225 -6.74 -16.44 16.55
N SER A 226 -7.80 -16.28 15.75
CA SER A 226 -8.85 -15.25 15.87
C SER A 226 -10.02 -15.74 16.71
#